data_AF-A0A7K6FSH7-F1
#
_entry.id   AF-A0A7K6FSH7-F1
#
_cell.length_a   1.000
_cell.length_b   1.000
_cell.length_c   1.000
_cell.angle_alpha   90.00
_cell.angle_beta   90.00
_cell.angle_gamma   90.00
#
_symmetry.space_group_name_H-M   'P 1'
#
loop_
_entity.id
_entity.type
_entity.pdbx_description
1 polymer ?
#
loop_
_entity_poly.entity_id
_entity_poly.type
_entity_poly.pdbx_seq_one_letter_code
_entity_poly.pdbx_strand_id
1 'polypeptide(L)'
;MEPRGIVKAFPKRKKVRDDSGKNIPPKIPKEEGTEIPAEWLKPVIAYVLQAGIGQARAEIFHRQIVQNGGVVHSQLSLEVTHVIVAEDMDCHRALRLLKLTKLRPGLQLVKASWLSACIRDQKLLSTAGYGVFIPPRYANATLPSVPAGEMGTPVSKAVYKASAWLSTSIPFCSLPEAKAHCFLSLHRGILMLRKYSDDEDSEGEDTGVTQGDLEALISGRYPVKSSEEISDSSDTVAQPPSKWVCAQSSNTKKENHNQCITEKLEVLAKAYSVQGDKWRALGYSKAINALKSYHKPVTSYQEACKIPGIGKRMAEKILEILESGHLRKLDHISESVPVLELFSNIWGAGVKTAQMWYQQGFRTLDDIRSRAALTSQQAVGLKHYADFLERMPRREAAEIEQTVRQAALALKPGLVCVACGSYRRGKATCGDVDVLVTHPDGQSHRGVFNKLLDSLRRSG
;
A
#
# COMPACT_ATOMS: atom_id res chain seq x y z
N MET A 1 25.69 -12.12 -41.35
CA MET A 1 25.79 -13.27 -40.42
C MET A 1 24.90 -13.00 -39.23
N GLU A 2 24.02 -13.94 -38.90
CA GLU A 2 22.92 -13.81 -37.94
C GLU A 2 23.35 -13.54 -36.48
N PRO A 3 22.51 -12.90 -35.65
CA PRO A 3 22.77 -12.74 -34.23
C PRO A 3 22.45 -14.06 -33.50
N ARG A 4 23.49 -14.78 -33.07
CA ARG A 4 23.36 -15.96 -32.23
C ARG A 4 22.84 -15.56 -30.85
N GLY A 5 21.56 -15.83 -30.61
CA GLY A 5 20.90 -15.68 -29.32
C GLY A 5 21.46 -16.64 -28.26
N ILE A 6 21.34 -16.23 -27.00
CA ILE A 6 21.73 -16.99 -25.81
C ILE A 6 20.90 -18.29 -25.74
N VAL A 7 21.55 -19.43 -26.00
CA VAL A 7 20.96 -20.76 -25.93
C VAL A 7 20.90 -21.19 -24.45
N LYS A 8 19.70 -21.50 -23.95
CA LYS A 8 19.51 -22.06 -22.60
C LYS A 8 20.22 -23.42 -22.48
N ALA A 9 21.38 -23.44 -21.86
CA ALA A 9 22.22 -24.63 -21.67
C ALA A 9 21.74 -25.57 -20.53
N PHE A 10 20.45 -25.93 -20.49
CA PHE A 10 19.97 -27.04 -19.65
C PHE A 10 18.81 -27.78 -20.32
N PRO A 11 18.95 -29.09 -20.63
CA PRO A 11 17.81 -29.88 -21.09
C PRO A 11 16.80 -30.05 -19.94
N LYS A 12 15.53 -29.72 -20.20
CA LYS A 12 14.42 -30.05 -19.29
C LYS A 12 14.34 -31.57 -19.16
N ARG A 13 14.73 -32.13 -18.00
CA ARG A 13 14.45 -33.53 -17.69
C ARG A 13 12.93 -33.73 -17.65
N LYS A 14 12.42 -34.53 -18.58
CA LYS A 14 11.07 -35.10 -18.55
C LYS A 14 11.03 -36.05 -17.34
N LYS A 15 10.21 -35.76 -16.33
CA LYS A 15 9.93 -36.73 -15.27
C LYS A 15 9.16 -37.89 -15.92
N VAL A 16 9.79 -39.06 -15.97
CA VAL A 16 9.10 -40.33 -16.22
C VAL A 16 8.11 -40.52 -15.07
N ARG A 17 6.82 -40.70 -15.40
CA ARG A 17 5.83 -41.17 -14.44
C ARG A 17 6.11 -42.65 -14.24
N ASP A 18 6.64 -42.98 -13.08
CA ASP A 18 6.70 -44.35 -12.59
C ASP A 18 5.32 -44.69 -12.03
N ASP A 19 4.69 -45.70 -12.60
CA ASP A 19 3.37 -46.22 -12.22
C ASP A 19 3.63 -47.41 -11.29
N SER A 20 3.70 -47.15 -9.98
CA SER A 20 3.69 -48.21 -8.98
C SER A 20 2.99 -47.74 -7.69
N GLY A 21 1.87 -48.41 -7.42
CA GLY A 21 1.35 -48.71 -6.08
C GLY A 21 1.22 -47.58 -5.07
N LYS A 22 0.10 -46.84 -5.12
CA LYS A 22 -0.38 -46.06 -3.97
C LYS A 22 -0.93 -47.00 -2.90
N ASN A 23 -0.15 -47.25 -1.84
CA ASN A 23 -0.72 -47.56 -0.52
C ASN A 23 -0.81 -46.25 0.28
N ILE A 24 -2.04 -45.80 0.50
CA ILE A 24 -2.40 -44.60 1.27
C ILE A 24 -2.60 -45.03 2.73
N PRO A 25 -1.96 -44.40 3.74
CA PRO A 25 -2.35 -44.58 5.13
C PRO A 25 -3.69 -43.87 5.40
N PRO A 26 -4.60 -44.45 6.20
CA PRO A 26 -5.95 -43.94 6.34
C PRO A 26 -5.93 -42.53 6.97
N LYS A 27 -6.50 -41.57 6.23
CA LYS A 27 -6.85 -40.26 6.77
C LYS A 27 -8.10 -40.41 7.63
N ILE A 28 -7.98 -39.94 8.86
CA ILE A 28 -9.05 -39.64 9.80
C ILE A 28 -10.16 -38.87 9.06
N PRO A 29 -11.45 -39.26 9.18
CA PRO A 29 -12.53 -38.53 8.53
C PRO A 29 -12.60 -37.14 9.13
N LYS A 30 -12.44 -36.11 8.30
CA LYS A 30 -12.98 -34.79 8.60
C LYS A 30 -14.47 -34.88 8.29
N GLU A 31 -15.28 -34.62 9.30
CA GLU A 31 -16.73 -34.52 9.22
C GLU A 31 -17.13 -33.70 7.98
N GLU A 32 -17.81 -34.36 7.05
CA GLU A 32 -18.58 -33.71 6.02
C GLU A 32 -19.81 -33.11 6.70
N GLY A 33 -19.68 -31.86 7.12
CA GLY A 33 -20.84 -31.01 7.32
C GLY A 33 -21.59 -30.95 5.99
N THR A 34 -22.82 -31.46 5.99
CA THR A 34 -23.75 -31.38 4.87
C THR A 34 -24.16 -29.92 4.69
N GLU A 35 -23.27 -29.11 4.10
CA GLU A 35 -23.62 -27.75 3.67
C GLU A 35 -24.48 -27.87 2.42
N ILE A 36 -25.79 -27.75 2.63
CA ILE A 36 -26.75 -27.45 1.56
C ILE A 36 -26.18 -26.27 0.78
N PRO A 37 -25.97 -26.35 -0.56
CA PRO A 37 -25.49 -25.22 -1.34
C PRO A 37 -26.43 -24.05 -1.07
N ALA A 38 -25.92 -22.97 -0.50
CA ALA A 38 -26.73 -21.82 -0.19
C ALA A 38 -27.16 -21.19 -1.53
N GLU A 39 -28.41 -21.45 -1.95
CA GLU A 39 -28.89 -21.20 -3.32
C GLU A 39 -29.25 -19.73 -3.62
N TRP A 40 -28.70 -18.79 -2.85
CA TRP A 40 -29.12 -17.39 -2.90
C TRP A 40 -28.54 -16.60 -4.09
N LEU A 41 -27.52 -17.11 -4.82
CA LEU A 41 -27.06 -16.52 -6.08
C LEU A 41 -27.69 -17.13 -7.34
N LYS A 42 -28.70 -18.00 -7.21
CA LYS A 42 -29.41 -18.60 -8.36
C LYS A 42 -29.78 -17.67 -9.52
N PRO A 43 -30.28 -16.43 -9.30
CA PRO A 43 -30.64 -15.54 -10.42
C PRO A 43 -29.44 -14.83 -11.07
N VAL A 44 -28.23 -15.01 -10.55
CA VAL A 44 -27.04 -14.28 -11.01
C VAL A 44 -26.28 -15.11 -12.04
N ILE A 45 -26.29 -14.61 -13.28
CA ILE A 45 -25.42 -15.08 -14.36
C ILE A 45 -24.36 -14.00 -14.56
N ALA A 46 -23.17 -14.25 -14.04
CA ALA A 46 -22.10 -13.26 -13.94
C ALA A 46 -21.02 -13.44 -15.03
N TYR A 47 -20.44 -12.31 -15.43
CA TYR A 47 -19.18 -12.26 -16.17
C TYR A 47 -18.19 -11.40 -15.39
N VAL A 48 -17.04 -11.98 -15.00
CA VAL A 48 -16.01 -11.27 -14.22
C VAL A 48 -14.95 -10.71 -15.17
N LEU A 49 -14.88 -9.38 -15.28
CA LEU A 49 -13.88 -8.73 -16.11
C LEU A 49 -12.52 -8.73 -15.40
N GLN A 50 -11.57 -9.53 -15.89
CA GLN A 50 -10.26 -9.70 -15.25
C GLN A 50 -9.43 -8.41 -15.21
N ALA A 51 -9.67 -7.48 -16.13
CA ALA A 51 -8.98 -6.19 -16.18
C ALA A 51 -9.25 -5.36 -14.91
N GLY A 52 -8.22 -5.11 -14.11
CA GLY A 52 -8.29 -4.36 -12.86
C GLY A 52 -8.53 -5.21 -11.60
N ILE A 53 -9.16 -6.39 -11.73
CA ILE A 53 -9.40 -7.31 -10.60
C ILE A 53 -8.20 -8.25 -10.38
N GLY A 54 -7.50 -8.65 -11.45
CA GLY A 54 -6.39 -9.59 -11.42
C GLY A 54 -6.85 -11.06 -11.44
N GLN A 55 -6.03 -11.94 -12.02
CA GLN A 55 -6.41 -13.32 -12.33
C GLN A 55 -6.77 -14.15 -11.09
N ALA A 56 -5.93 -14.13 -10.04
CA ALA A 56 -6.16 -14.92 -8.83
C ALA A 56 -7.46 -14.52 -8.11
N ARG A 57 -7.78 -13.22 -8.06
CA ARG A 57 -9.01 -12.73 -7.42
C ARG A 57 -10.25 -13.03 -8.27
N ALA A 58 -10.13 -12.94 -9.60
CA ALA A 58 -11.20 -13.37 -10.49
C ALA A 58 -11.51 -14.87 -10.30
N GLU A 59 -10.49 -15.74 -10.25
CA GLU A 59 -10.68 -17.18 -10.01
C GLU A 59 -11.39 -17.48 -8.67
N ILE A 60 -11.07 -16.72 -7.61
CA ILE A 60 -11.77 -16.82 -6.32
C ILE A 60 -13.24 -16.45 -6.47
N PHE A 61 -13.56 -15.34 -7.13
CA PHE A 61 -14.94 -14.93 -7.38
C PHE A 61 -15.71 -15.93 -8.24
N HIS A 62 -15.09 -16.48 -9.28
CA HIS A 62 -15.68 -17.55 -10.08
C HIS A 62 -16.09 -18.75 -9.21
N ARG A 63 -15.18 -19.21 -8.34
CA ARG A 63 -15.46 -20.33 -7.44
C ARG A 63 -16.58 -19.99 -6.45
N GLN A 64 -16.56 -18.81 -5.85
CA GLN A 64 -17.56 -18.39 -4.87
C GLN A 64 -18.95 -18.21 -5.48
N ILE A 65 -19.07 -17.69 -6.70
CA ILE A 65 -20.36 -17.55 -7.37
C ILE A 65 -20.97 -18.93 -7.63
N VAL A 66 -20.18 -19.88 -8.16
CA VAL A 66 -20.62 -21.25 -8.46
C VAL A 66 -20.99 -22.01 -7.18
N GLN A 67 -20.20 -21.86 -6.12
CA GLN A 67 -20.47 -22.51 -4.82
C GLN A 67 -21.79 -22.06 -4.18
N ASN A 68 -22.22 -20.83 -4.43
CA ASN A 68 -23.47 -20.27 -3.88
C ASN A 68 -24.63 -20.29 -4.90
N GLY A 69 -24.55 -21.15 -5.91
CA GLY A 69 -25.65 -21.43 -6.86
C GLY A 69 -25.79 -20.48 -8.05
N GLY A 70 -24.85 -19.54 -8.25
CA GLY A 70 -24.81 -18.68 -9.45
C GLY A 70 -24.04 -19.29 -10.62
N VAL A 71 -24.21 -18.73 -11.82
CA VAL A 71 -23.53 -19.21 -13.04
C VAL A 71 -22.51 -18.18 -13.51
N VAL A 72 -21.33 -18.62 -13.95
CA VAL A 72 -20.30 -17.71 -14.48
C VAL A 72 -19.90 -18.12 -15.90
N HIS A 73 -20.02 -17.20 -16.84
CA HIS A 73 -19.53 -17.41 -18.20
C HIS A 73 -18.11 -16.87 -18.38
N SER A 74 -17.29 -17.59 -19.14
CA SER A 74 -15.94 -17.18 -19.54
C SER A 74 -15.93 -16.16 -20.68
N GLN A 75 -17.06 -15.99 -21.37
CA GLN A 75 -17.28 -15.04 -22.45
C GLN A 75 -18.60 -14.29 -22.22
N LEU A 76 -18.69 -13.07 -22.74
CA LEU A 76 -19.92 -12.29 -22.64
C LEU A 76 -20.98 -12.88 -23.59
N SER A 77 -21.97 -13.59 -23.03
CA SER A 77 -23.13 -14.14 -23.76
C SER A 77 -24.39 -13.30 -23.53
N LEU A 78 -25.46 -13.60 -24.29
CA LEU A 78 -26.74 -12.91 -24.14
C LEU A 78 -27.43 -13.19 -22.79
N GLU A 79 -27.04 -14.28 -22.13
CA GLU A 79 -27.62 -14.77 -20.87
C GLU A 79 -27.02 -14.09 -19.63
N VAL A 80 -25.88 -13.39 -19.77
CA VAL A 80 -25.24 -12.68 -18.66
C VAL A 80 -26.15 -11.56 -18.16
N THR A 81 -26.47 -11.57 -16.86
CA THR A 81 -27.27 -10.54 -16.18
C THR A 81 -26.38 -9.51 -15.47
N HIS A 82 -25.21 -9.92 -14.98
CA HIS A 82 -24.30 -9.06 -14.21
C HIS A 82 -22.87 -9.09 -14.78
N VAL A 83 -22.27 -7.92 -15.01
CA VAL A 83 -20.84 -7.80 -15.31
C VAL A 83 -20.13 -7.20 -14.11
N ILE A 84 -19.20 -7.96 -13.54
CA ILE A 84 -18.43 -7.57 -12.36
C ILE A 84 -17.12 -6.93 -12.81
N VAL A 85 -16.90 -5.69 -12.40
CA VAL A 85 -15.71 -4.89 -12.73
C VAL A 85 -14.95 -4.41 -11.50
N ALA A 86 -13.72 -3.94 -11.70
CA ALA A 86 -12.91 -3.35 -10.64
C ALA A 86 -13.54 -2.05 -10.08
N GLU A 87 -13.16 -1.66 -8.85
CA GLU A 87 -13.72 -0.48 -8.17
C GLU A 87 -13.47 0.84 -8.92
N ASP A 88 -12.32 0.93 -9.59
CA ASP A 88 -11.83 2.07 -10.35
C ASP A 88 -12.26 2.04 -11.82
N MET A 89 -13.08 1.07 -12.23
CA MET A 89 -13.51 0.91 -13.61
C MET A 89 -14.61 1.91 -13.98
N ASP A 90 -14.36 2.75 -14.98
CA ASP A 90 -15.35 3.64 -15.57
C ASP A 90 -16.15 2.97 -16.71
N CYS A 91 -17.33 3.50 -17.02
CA CYS A 91 -18.23 2.93 -18.03
C CYS A 91 -17.60 2.84 -19.43
N HIS A 92 -16.84 3.85 -19.84
CA HIS A 92 -16.26 3.93 -21.18
C HIS A 92 -15.16 2.88 -21.36
N ARG A 93 -14.29 2.74 -20.35
CA ARG A 93 -13.26 1.71 -20.31
C ARG A 93 -13.85 0.31 -20.22
N ALA A 94 -14.89 0.09 -19.41
CA ALA A 94 -15.59 -1.19 -19.33
C ALA A 94 -16.17 -1.60 -20.70
N LEU A 95 -16.86 -0.69 -21.38
CA LEU A 95 -17.44 -0.95 -22.71
C LEU A 95 -16.39 -1.26 -23.77
N ARG A 96 -15.26 -0.53 -23.77
CA ARG A 96 -14.14 -0.78 -24.68
C ARG A 96 -13.55 -2.19 -24.48
N LEU A 97 -13.41 -2.62 -23.24
CA LEU A 97 -12.86 -3.94 -22.89
C LEU A 97 -13.84 -5.08 -23.21
N LEU A 98 -15.14 -4.83 -23.03
CA LEU A 98 -16.21 -5.75 -23.41
C LEU A 98 -16.50 -5.74 -24.93
N LYS A 99 -15.85 -4.85 -25.68
CA LYS A 99 -16.07 -4.63 -27.13
C LYS A 99 -17.54 -4.29 -27.45
N LEU A 100 -18.22 -3.57 -26.55
CA LEU A 100 -19.60 -3.13 -26.72
C LEU A 100 -19.66 -1.62 -27.01
N THR A 101 -20.61 -1.21 -27.83
CA THR A 101 -20.88 0.22 -28.10
C THR A 101 -22.05 0.77 -27.27
N LYS A 102 -22.99 -0.09 -26.85
CA LYS A 102 -24.14 0.23 -25.99
C LYS A 102 -24.44 -0.94 -25.05
N LEU A 103 -25.01 -0.64 -23.88
CA LEU A 103 -25.45 -1.68 -22.93
C LEU A 103 -26.86 -2.16 -23.29
N ARG A 104 -27.06 -3.47 -23.14
CA ARG A 104 -28.36 -4.11 -23.34
C ARG A 104 -29.30 -3.78 -22.17
N PRO A 105 -30.61 -3.58 -22.40
CA PRO A 105 -31.59 -3.46 -21.32
C PRO A 105 -31.55 -4.71 -20.45
N GLY A 106 -31.36 -4.54 -19.13
CA GLY A 106 -31.26 -5.64 -18.16
C GLY A 106 -29.84 -6.12 -17.82
N LEU A 107 -28.79 -5.65 -18.52
CA LEU A 107 -27.39 -5.94 -18.15
C LEU A 107 -26.91 -4.95 -17.09
N GLN A 108 -26.57 -5.44 -15.89
CA GLN A 108 -26.09 -4.60 -14.80
C GLN A 108 -24.56 -4.60 -14.73
N LEU A 109 -23.95 -3.42 -14.81
CA LEU A 109 -22.51 -3.23 -14.63
C LEU A 109 -22.23 -2.88 -13.16
N VAL A 110 -21.67 -3.82 -12.40
CA VAL A 110 -21.51 -3.73 -10.94
C VAL A 110 -20.06 -3.84 -10.52
N LYS A 111 -19.68 -3.12 -9.47
CA LYS A 111 -18.34 -3.19 -8.89
C LYS A 111 -18.13 -4.48 -8.09
N ALA A 112 -16.88 -4.92 -7.97
CA ALA A 112 -16.49 -6.12 -7.21
C ALA A 112 -16.87 -6.07 -5.71
N SER A 113 -17.01 -4.87 -5.15
CA SER A 113 -17.50 -4.61 -3.80
C SER A 113 -18.91 -5.13 -3.57
N TRP A 114 -19.77 -5.14 -4.59
CA TRP A 114 -21.10 -5.72 -4.52
C TRP A 114 -21.02 -7.23 -4.25
N LEU A 115 -20.27 -7.97 -5.07
CA LEU A 115 -20.12 -9.41 -4.88
C LEU A 115 -19.49 -9.73 -3.52
N SER A 116 -18.53 -8.91 -3.09
CA SER A 116 -17.89 -9.07 -1.78
C SER A 116 -18.90 -8.86 -0.63
N ALA A 117 -19.82 -7.90 -0.77
CA ALA A 117 -20.87 -7.65 0.21
C ALA A 117 -21.94 -8.77 0.22
N CYS A 118 -22.35 -9.26 -0.96
CA CYS A 118 -23.27 -10.38 -1.07
C CYS A 118 -22.74 -11.65 -0.41
N ILE A 119 -21.44 -11.94 -0.58
CA ILE A 119 -20.77 -13.10 0.04
C ILE A 119 -20.67 -12.95 1.56
N ARG A 120 -20.32 -11.75 2.04
CA ARG A 120 -20.22 -11.48 3.48
C ARG A 120 -21.58 -11.64 4.19
N ASP A 121 -22.64 -11.13 3.57
CA ASP A 121 -23.97 -11.12 4.16
C ASP A 121 -24.81 -12.36 3.79
N GLN A 122 -24.23 -13.30 3.02
CA GLN A 122 -24.83 -14.54 2.53
C GLN A 122 -26.23 -14.35 1.90
N LYS A 123 -26.44 -13.22 1.21
CA LYS A 123 -27.71 -12.86 0.59
C LYS A 123 -27.50 -12.04 -0.67
N LEU A 124 -28.46 -12.14 -1.59
CA LEU A 124 -28.45 -11.31 -2.79
C LEU A 124 -28.84 -9.87 -2.44
N LEU A 125 -27.86 -8.96 -2.48
CA LEU A 125 -28.07 -7.54 -2.23
C LEU A 125 -28.53 -6.81 -3.50
N SER A 126 -29.31 -5.74 -3.31
CA SER A 126 -29.64 -4.81 -4.39
C SER A 126 -28.38 -4.23 -5.02
N THR A 127 -28.40 -4.06 -6.34
CA THR A 127 -27.29 -3.44 -7.09
C THR A 127 -27.31 -1.90 -7.02
N ALA A 128 -28.32 -1.32 -6.38
CA ALA A 128 -28.39 0.11 -6.09
C ALA A 128 -27.21 0.55 -5.22
N GLY A 129 -26.42 1.53 -5.70
CA GLY A 129 -25.21 2.04 -5.02
C GLY A 129 -23.89 1.37 -5.43
N TYR A 130 -23.94 0.20 -6.08
CA TYR A 130 -22.75 -0.50 -6.58
C TYR A 130 -22.62 -0.50 -8.10
N GLY A 131 -23.63 0.02 -8.80
CA GLY A 131 -23.61 0.19 -10.25
C GLY A 131 -22.54 1.20 -10.69
N VAL A 132 -21.85 0.89 -11.78
CA VAL A 132 -21.05 1.90 -12.49
C VAL A 132 -22.03 2.85 -13.18
N PHE A 133 -21.84 4.17 -13.01
CA PHE A 133 -22.68 5.16 -13.65
C PHE A 133 -22.61 5.03 -15.18
N ILE A 134 -23.77 4.88 -15.83
CA ILE A 134 -23.90 4.74 -17.28
C ILE A 134 -24.53 6.01 -17.83
N PRO A 135 -23.78 6.85 -18.56
CA PRO A 135 -24.34 8.01 -19.25
C PRO A 135 -25.45 7.61 -20.25
N PRO A 136 -26.51 8.43 -20.42
CA PRO A 136 -27.65 8.12 -21.29
C PRO A 136 -27.27 7.79 -22.74
N ARG A 137 -26.15 8.34 -23.24
CA ARG A 137 -25.60 8.05 -24.57
C ARG A 137 -25.21 6.58 -24.81
N TYR A 138 -25.04 5.80 -23.74
CA TYR A 138 -24.70 4.36 -23.80
C TYR A 138 -25.86 3.45 -23.39
N ALA A 139 -27.02 4.01 -23.03
CA ALA A 139 -28.24 3.27 -22.72
C ALA A 139 -29.14 3.18 -23.97
N ASN A 140 -29.74 2.02 -24.20
CA ASN A 140 -30.81 1.90 -25.20
C ASN A 140 -32.09 2.52 -24.62
N ALA A 141 -32.54 3.63 -25.19
CA ALA A 141 -33.75 4.34 -24.75
C ALA A 141 -35.01 3.50 -25.06
N THR A 142 -35.83 3.26 -24.03
CA THR A 142 -37.24 2.86 -24.19
C THR A 142 -38.06 4.13 -24.29
N LEU A 143 -38.71 4.36 -25.44
CA LEU A 143 -39.65 5.46 -25.66
C LEU A 143 -40.96 5.20 -24.89
N PRO A 144 -41.55 6.21 -24.23
CA PRO A 144 -42.99 6.26 -23.99
C PRO A 144 -43.70 6.95 -25.17
N SER A 145 -44.82 6.36 -25.56
CA SER A 145 -45.76 6.77 -26.61
C SER A 145 -46.63 7.98 -26.25
N VAL A 146 -46.74 8.99 -27.14
CA VAL A 146 -47.93 9.86 -27.35
C VAL A 146 -47.90 10.39 -28.82
N PRO A 147 -49.04 10.55 -29.54
CA PRO A 147 -49.07 10.68 -31.01
C PRO A 147 -49.26 12.11 -31.57
N ALA A 148 -48.92 12.21 -32.87
CA ALA A 148 -49.42 13.11 -33.94
C ALA A 148 -49.14 14.63 -33.90
N GLY A 149 -48.53 15.15 -34.98
CA GLY A 149 -48.53 16.58 -35.31
C GLY A 149 -47.39 17.09 -36.22
N GLU A 150 -47.46 16.73 -37.52
CA GLU A 150 -47.06 17.50 -38.72
C GLU A 150 -45.63 18.06 -38.98
N MET A 151 -45.02 17.45 -40.00
CA MET A 151 -44.31 17.99 -41.19
C MET A 151 -43.42 19.25 -41.13
N GLY A 152 -42.17 19.08 -41.64
CA GLY A 152 -41.43 20.14 -42.32
C GLY A 152 -39.90 20.02 -42.27
N THR A 153 -39.30 19.30 -43.22
CA THR A 153 -37.84 19.29 -43.53
C THR A 153 -37.47 20.37 -44.57
N PRO A 154 -36.19 20.56 -44.99
CA PRO A 154 -34.90 20.65 -44.28
C PRO A 154 -34.01 21.80 -44.86
N VAL A 155 -32.67 21.71 -44.69
CA VAL A 155 -31.55 22.41 -45.40
C VAL A 155 -31.07 23.70 -44.68
N SER A 156 -29.79 24.03 -44.42
CA SER A 156 -28.46 23.61 -44.91
C SER A 156 -27.34 24.04 -43.94
N LYS A 157 -26.23 23.26 -43.97
CA LYS A 157 -24.81 23.61 -43.85
C LYS A 157 -24.40 25.04 -43.42
N ALA A 158 -23.53 25.12 -42.41
CA ALA A 158 -22.30 25.93 -42.49
C ALA A 158 -21.24 25.46 -41.46
N VAL A 159 -20.05 25.19 -41.99
CA VAL A 159 -18.77 25.04 -41.31
C VAL A 159 -18.21 26.45 -41.05
N TYR A 160 -17.54 26.72 -39.92
CA TYR A 160 -16.23 27.42 -39.85
C TYR A 160 -15.68 27.49 -38.41
N LYS A 161 -14.37 27.69 -38.36
CA LYS A 161 -13.40 27.43 -37.29
C LYS A 161 -13.37 28.45 -36.15
N ALA A 162 -12.82 27.94 -35.05
CA ALA A 162 -12.09 28.57 -33.94
C ALA A 162 -11.46 29.95 -34.16
N SER A 163 -11.50 30.77 -33.10
CA SER A 163 -10.45 31.73 -32.76
C SER A 163 -10.28 31.84 -31.24
N ALA A 164 -9.02 31.86 -30.83
CA ALA A 164 -8.55 32.10 -29.46
C ALA A 164 -8.30 33.60 -29.27
N TRP A 165 -8.55 34.13 -28.06
CA TRP A 165 -8.03 35.43 -27.62
C TRP A 165 -7.52 35.35 -26.18
N LEU A 166 -6.30 35.84 -25.99
CA LEU A 166 -5.62 36.06 -24.71
C LEU A 166 -6.10 37.36 -24.05
N SER A 167 -5.96 37.35 -22.72
CA SER A 167 -5.77 38.42 -21.73
C SER A 167 -5.59 39.87 -22.18
N THR A 168 -6.33 40.79 -21.54
CA THR A 168 -5.77 42.03 -20.95
C THR A 168 -6.61 42.50 -19.74
N SER A 169 -5.90 43.04 -18.76
CA SER A 169 -6.22 43.60 -17.44
C SER A 169 -6.92 44.98 -17.42
N ILE A 170 -7.59 45.31 -16.29
CA ILE A 170 -8.06 46.67 -15.89
C ILE A 170 -7.84 46.85 -14.36
N PRO A 171 -7.56 48.07 -13.84
CA PRO A 171 -6.82 48.30 -12.60
C PRO A 171 -7.62 48.80 -11.37
N PHE A 172 -6.88 48.81 -10.26
CA PHE A 172 -6.99 49.43 -8.92
C PHE A 172 -7.90 50.67 -8.72
N CYS A 173 -8.66 50.71 -7.61
CA CYS A 173 -8.82 51.91 -6.75
C CYS A 173 -9.39 51.57 -5.35
N SER A 174 -9.25 52.52 -4.43
CA SER A 174 -9.06 52.48 -2.96
C SER A 174 -10.30 52.43 -2.04
N LEU A 175 -10.02 52.05 -0.78
CA LEU A 175 -10.81 52.11 0.47
C LEU A 175 -11.43 53.49 0.82
N PRO A 176 -12.42 53.56 1.73
CA PRO A 176 -12.13 53.93 3.13
C PRO A 176 -12.94 53.19 4.24
N GLU A 177 -12.40 53.26 5.46
CA GLU A 177 -12.90 52.74 6.74
C GLU A 177 -14.11 53.49 7.33
N ALA A 178 -14.98 52.79 8.08
CA ALA A 178 -15.65 53.32 9.28
C ALA A 178 -16.26 52.18 10.14
N LYS A 179 -16.13 52.33 11.46
CA LYS A 179 -16.49 51.39 12.52
C LYS A 179 -17.93 51.57 13.04
N ALA A 180 -18.45 50.44 13.55
CA ALA A 180 -19.20 50.25 14.81
C ALA A 180 -20.73 50.43 14.88
N HIS A 181 -21.27 49.57 15.76
CA HIS A 181 -22.64 49.44 16.30
C HIS A 181 -23.68 48.83 15.33
N CYS A 182 -24.55 47.89 15.69
CA CYS A 182 -25.13 47.58 17.00
C CYS A 182 -25.74 46.16 17.01
N PHE A 183 -25.73 45.53 18.19
CA PHE A 183 -26.69 44.58 18.77
C PHE A 183 -27.60 43.76 17.84
N LEU A 184 -27.62 42.44 18.05
CA LEU A 184 -28.78 41.81 18.73
C LEU A 184 -28.44 40.41 19.26
N SER A 185 -28.82 40.26 20.52
CA SER A 185 -28.89 39.04 21.31
C SER A 185 -29.96 38.10 20.78
N LEU A 186 -29.95 36.90 21.36
CA LEU A 186 -31.03 35.91 21.41
C LEU A 186 -31.03 34.87 20.28
N HIS A 187 -30.53 33.66 20.59
CA HIS A 187 -31.29 32.41 20.44
C HIS A 187 -30.72 31.38 21.43
N ARG A 188 -31.26 31.42 22.66
CA ARG A 188 -31.24 30.31 23.62
C ARG A 188 -32.50 29.49 23.31
N GLY A 189 -32.34 28.28 22.79
CA GLY A 189 -33.45 27.45 22.34
C GLY A 189 -33.12 25.96 22.38
N ILE A 190 -33.17 25.41 23.59
CA ILE A 190 -33.69 24.07 23.96
C ILE A 190 -33.43 22.94 22.95
N LEU A 191 -32.38 22.14 23.22
CA LEU A 191 -32.25 20.78 22.70
C LEU A 191 -33.10 19.84 23.57
N MET A 192 -34.34 19.58 23.13
CA MET A 192 -35.17 18.48 23.65
C MET A 192 -34.67 17.17 23.03
N LEU A 193 -33.77 16.50 23.75
CA LEU A 193 -33.39 15.12 23.45
C LEU A 193 -34.52 14.20 23.93
N ARG A 194 -35.30 13.67 22.99
CA ARG A 194 -36.26 12.58 23.22
C ARG A 194 -35.44 11.32 23.50
N LYS A 195 -35.34 10.93 24.78
CA LYS A 195 -34.96 9.57 25.19
C LYS A 195 -36.05 8.62 24.70
N TYR A 196 -35.70 7.74 23.77
CA TYR A 196 -36.40 6.48 23.60
C TYR A 196 -35.47 5.41 24.15
N SER A 197 -35.93 4.80 25.23
CA SER A 197 -35.32 3.67 25.93
C SER A 197 -35.64 2.42 25.13
N ASP A 198 -34.61 1.69 24.71
CA ASP A 198 -34.62 0.23 24.69
C ASP A 198 -33.19 -0.23 24.92
N ASP A 199 -33.02 -0.92 26.05
CA ASP A 199 -31.83 -1.67 26.41
C ASP A 199 -31.64 -2.80 25.38
N GLU A 200 -30.38 -3.05 24.99
CA GLU A 200 -29.75 -4.38 24.88
C GLU A 200 -28.27 -4.20 24.50
N ASP A 201 -27.41 -4.68 25.40
CA ASP A 201 -25.99 -4.96 25.31
C ASP A 201 -25.24 -4.54 24.04
N SER A 202 -24.55 -3.40 24.13
CA SER A 202 -23.44 -3.07 23.25
C SER A 202 -22.29 -2.55 24.10
N GLU A 203 -21.24 -3.35 24.25
CA GLU A 203 -19.93 -2.86 24.66
C GLU A 203 -19.43 -1.87 23.59
N GLY A 204 -19.87 -0.63 23.73
CA GLY A 204 -19.26 0.49 23.03
C GLY A 204 -17.90 0.71 23.64
N GLU A 205 -16.85 0.20 23.01
CA GLU A 205 -15.52 0.80 23.16
C GLU A 205 -15.67 2.28 22.81
N ASP A 206 -15.58 3.13 23.83
CA ASP A 206 -15.53 4.58 23.66
C ASP A 206 -14.30 4.89 22.79
N THR A 207 -14.54 5.08 21.50
CA THR A 207 -13.50 5.43 20.50
C THR A 207 -12.87 6.82 20.73
N GLY A 208 -13.22 7.49 21.84
CA GLY A 208 -12.58 8.72 22.28
C GLY A 208 -11.12 8.49 22.65
N VAL A 209 -10.22 9.25 22.02
CA VAL A 209 -8.80 9.31 22.43
C VAL A 209 -8.74 9.90 23.84
N THR A 210 -8.29 9.12 24.81
CA THR A 210 -8.19 9.58 26.20
C THR A 210 -6.97 10.48 26.39
N GLN A 211 -6.95 11.28 27.46
CA GLN A 211 -5.77 12.04 27.85
C GLN A 211 -4.55 11.11 28.10
N GLY A 212 -4.78 9.91 28.62
CA GLY A 212 -3.74 8.89 28.80
C GLY A 212 -3.14 8.41 27.47
N ASP A 213 -3.96 8.28 26.42
CA ASP A 213 -3.47 7.90 25.08
C ASP A 213 -2.62 9.01 24.46
N LEU A 214 -3.02 10.28 24.68
CA LEU A 214 -2.24 11.44 24.23
C LEU A 214 -0.88 11.51 24.93
N GLU A 215 -0.86 11.30 26.25
CA GLU A 215 0.38 11.22 27.03
C GLU A 215 1.24 10.02 26.60
N ALA A 216 0.64 8.89 26.28
CA ALA A 216 1.35 7.72 25.76
C ALA A 216 1.96 7.97 24.37
N LEU A 217 1.26 8.72 23.51
CA LEU A 217 1.78 9.14 22.21
C LEU A 217 3.03 10.03 22.37
N ILE A 218 2.94 11.04 23.24
CA ILE A 218 4.01 12.03 23.48
C ILE A 218 5.21 11.38 24.19
N SER A 219 4.96 10.65 25.28
CA SER A 219 6.03 10.04 26.10
C SER A 219 6.58 8.76 25.48
N GLY A 220 5.82 8.12 24.59
CA GLY A 220 6.12 6.79 24.06
C GLY A 220 5.89 5.65 25.06
N ARG A 221 5.24 5.89 26.20
CA ARG A 221 4.96 4.90 27.25
C ARG A 221 3.45 4.79 27.48
N TYR A 222 2.89 3.59 27.28
CA TYR A 222 1.52 3.34 27.72
C TYR A 222 1.48 3.25 29.25
N PRO A 223 0.50 3.87 29.92
CA PRO A 223 0.28 3.62 31.34
C PRO A 223 0.01 2.13 31.55
N VAL A 224 0.84 1.50 32.37
CA VAL A 224 0.62 0.12 32.81
C VAL A 224 -0.69 0.13 33.59
N LYS A 225 -1.71 -0.59 33.13
CA LYS A 225 -2.91 -0.84 33.94
C LYS A 225 -2.44 -1.54 35.22
N SER A 226 -2.56 -0.87 36.36
CA SER A 226 -2.29 -1.42 37.67
C SER A 226 -3.37 -2.43 38.03
N SER A 227 -3.31 -3.60 37.40
CA SER A 227 -4.14 -4.76 37.72
C SER A 227 -3.34 -6.01 37.40
N GLU A 228 -2.16 -6.11 38.00
CA GLU A 228 -1.41 -7.34 38.21
C GLU A 228 -0.38 -7.00 39.29
N GLU A 229 -0.69 -7.42 40.51
CA GLU A 229 0.28 -7.43 41.59
C GLU A 229 1.51 -8.20 41.11
N ILE A 230 2.68 -7.59 41.32
CA ILE A 230 3.98 -8.18 41.10
C ILE A 230 4.09 -9.37 42.08
N SER A 231 3.71 -10.55 41.61
CA SER A 231 4.20 -11.79 42.18
C SER A 231 5.54 -12.08 41.52
N ASP A 232 6.58 -11.96 42.33
CA ASP A 232 7.96 -12.29 42.02
C ASP A 232 8.07 -13.82 41.94
N SER A 233 7.62 -14.41 40.83
CA SER A 233 7.77 -15.85 40.55
C SER A 233 8.62 -16.03 39.29
N SER A 234 9.86 -16.45 39.52
CA SER A 234 10.93 -16.62 38.55
C SER A 234 10.75 -17.85 37.64
N ASP A 235 9.59 -18.04 37.01
CA ASP A 235 9.39 -19.12 36.05
C ASP A 235 8.46 -18.70 34.90
N THR A 236 8.96 -17.79 34.05
CA THR A 236 8.32 -17.56 32.75
C THR A 236 8.66 -18.73 31.83
N VAL A 237 7.74 -19.69 31.74
CA VAL A 237 7.72 -20.70 30.69
C VAL A 237 7.79 -19.98 29.33
N ALA A 238 8.90 -20.15 28.61
CA ALA A 238 9.13 -19.49 27.33
C ALA A 238 8.04 -19.93 26.33
N GLN A 239 7.07 -19.04 26.09
CA GLN A 239 6.09 -19.22 25.03
C GLN A 239 6.83 -19.37 23.69
N PRO A 240 6.40 -20.30 22.82
CA PRO A 240 7.06 -20.50 21.54
C PRO A 240 7.06 -19.19 20.76
N PRO A 241 8.19 -18.84 20.09
CA PRO A 241 8.32 -17.56 19.41
C PRO A 241 7.19 -17.41 18.39
N SER A 242 6.35 -16.39 18.59
CA SER A 242 5.25 -16.08 17.70
C SER A 242 5.73 -15.93 16.26
N LYS A 243 4.97 -16.45 15.29
CA LYS A 243 5.32 -16.37 13.86
C LYS A 243 5.47 -14.92 13.34
N TRP A 244 4.83 -13.96 13.99
CA TRP A 244 4.78 -12.56 13.57
C TRP A 244 5.79 -11.71 14.31
N VAL A 245 6.49 -10.85 13.57
CA VAL A 245 7.49 -9.91 14.10
C VAL A 245 6.88 -8.95 15.13
N CYS A 246 5.63 -8.54 14.93
CA CYS A 246 4.93 -7.60 15.83
C CYS A 246 4.58 -8.19 17.20
N ALA A 247 4.61 -9.52 17.35
CA ALA A 247 4.33 -10.19 18.61
C ALA A 247 5.60 -10.46 19.44
N GLN A 248 6.77 -9.98 18.96
CA GLN A 248 8.05 -10.10 19.66
C GLN A 248 8.62 -8.72 19.96
N SER A 249 9.09 -8.51 21.19
CA SER A 249 9.81 -7.29 21.54
C SER A 249 11.08 -7.13 20.70
N SER A 250 11.35 -5.93 20.21
CA SER A 250 12.59 -5.61 19.50
C SER A 250 13.79 -5.47 20.43
N ASN A 251 13.57 -5.29 21.73
CA ASN A 251 14.62 -4.98 22.72
C ASN A 251 15.46 -6.20 23.13
N THR A 252 15.02 -7.41 22.78
CA THR A 252 15.74 -8.67 23.06
C THR A 252 16.96 -8.90 22.16
N LYS A 253 17.20 -8.05 21.17
CA LYS A 253 18.22 -8.24 20.12
C LYS A 253 19.48 -7.40 20.36
N LYS A 254 20.07 -7.50 21.55
CA LYS A 254 21.23 -6.64 21.91
C LYS A 254 22.52 -7.04 21.19
N GLU A 255 22.70 -8.31 20.85
CA GLU A 255 23.96 -8.79 20.29
C GLU A 255 23.73 -9.72 19.10
N ASN A 256 24.50 -9.52 18.03
CA ASN A 256 24.48 -10.35 16.83
C ASN A 256 25.64 -11.34 16.86
N HIS A 257 25.37 -12.56 17.33
CA HIS A 257 26.38 -13.64 17.38
C HIS A 257 26.78 -14.18 16.00
N ASN A 258 26.10 -13.78 14.92
CA ASN A 258 26.27 -14.30 13.57
C ASN A 258 26.78 -13.23 12.59
N GLN A 259 27.56 -12.26 13.10
CA GLN A 259 28.00 -11.09 12.35
C GLN A 259 28.72 -11.46 11.04
N CYS A 260 29.67 -12.39 11.08
CA CYS A 260 30.42 -12.87 9.91
C CYS A 260 29.53 -13.38 8.77
N ILE A 261 28.40 -14.02 9.10
CA ILE A 261 27.42 -14.49 8.12
C ILE A 261 26.57 -13.33 7.64
N THR A 262 26.05 -12.52 8.56
CA THR A 262 25.11 -11.45 8.23
C THR A 262 25.73 -10.38 7.34
N GLU A 263 26.99 -10.01 7.56
CA GLU A 263 27.70 -9.01 6.74
C GLU A 263 27.79 -9.43 5.28
N LYS A 264 28.16 -10.69 5.01
CA LYS A 264 28.25 -11.22 3.65
C LYS A 264 26.88 -11.29 2.97
N LEU A 265 25.84 -11.69 3.70
CA LEU A 265 24.47 -11.75 3.19
C LEU A 265 23.88 -10.35 2.94
N GLU A 266 24.25 -9.35 3.75
CA GLU A 266 23.81 -7.96 3.59
C GLU A 266 24.28 -7.35 2.27
N VAL A 267 25.52 -7.63 1.85
CA VAL A 267 26.04 -7.20 0.54
C VAL A 267 25.19 -7.76 -0.59
N LEU A 268 24.81 -9.05 -0.54
CA LEU A 268 23.91 -9.64 -1.53
C LEU A 268 22.50 -9.05 -1.49
N ALA A 269 21.96 -8.85 -0.28
CA ALA A 269 20.63 -8.27 -0.11
C ALA A 269 20.55 -6.88 -0.75
N LYS A 270 21.58 -6.06 -0.51
CA LYS A 270 21.74 -4.72 -1.08
C LYS A 270 21.86 -4.77 -2.60
N ALA A 271 22.72 -5.63 -3.14
CA ALA A 271 22.89 -5.81 -4.58
C ALA A 271 21.56 -6.18 -5.27
N TYR A 272 20.78 -7.12 -4.71
CA TYR A 272 19.48 -7.48 -5.26
C TYR A 272 18.43 -6.38 -5.15
N SER A 273 18.46 -5.61 -4.06
CA SER A 273 17.57 -4.46 -3.88
C SER A 273 17.82 -3.42 -4.96
N VAL A 274 19.08 -3.06 -5.18
CA VAL A 274 19.52 -2.09 -6.20
C VAL A 274 19.20 -2.57 -7.63
N GLN A 275 19.31 -3.88 -7.88
CA GLN A 275 18.89 -4.49 -9.16
C GLN A 275 17.37 -4.58 -9.33
N GLY A 276 16.57 -4.27 -8.32
CA GLY A 276 15.11 -4.33 -8.37
C GLY A 276 14.51 -5.71 -8.12
N ASP A 277 15.32 -6.70 -7.73
CA ASP A 277 14.80 -8.00 -7.29
C ASP A 277 14.36 -7.94 -5.82
N LYS A 278 13.16 -7.39 -5.63
CA LYS A 278 12.56 -7.20 -4.31
C LYS A 278 12.35 -8.51 -3.56
N TRP A 279 12.05 -9.61 -4.26
CA TRP A 279 11.75 -10.89 -3.63
C TRP A 279 12.99 -11.57 -3.08
N ARG A 280 14.10 -11.56 -3.85
CA ARG A 280 15.38 -12.06 -3.37
C ARG A 280 15.90 -11.18 -2.24
N ALA A 281 15.89 -9.86 -2.42
CA ALA A 281 16.30 -8.93 -1.36
C ALA A 281 15.52 -9.18 -0.06
N LEU A 282 14.20 -9.30 -0.13
CA LEU A 282 13.35 -9.62 1.02
C LEU A 282 13.70 -10.97 1.66
N GLY A 283 13.97 -11.99 0.84
CA GLY A 283 14.40 -13.31 1.32
C GLY A 283 15.70 -13.24 2.12
N TYR A 284 16.71 -12.53 1.64
CA TYR A 284 17.95 -12.30 2.39
C TYR A 284 17.69 -11.47 3.66
N SER A 285 16.92 -10.37 3.58
CA SER A 285 16.60 -9.55 4.77
C SER A 285 15.91 -10.35 5.88
N LYS A 286 15.00 -11.27 5.53
CA LYS A 286 14.37 -12.17 6.50
C LYS A 286 15.39 -13.11 7.16
N ALA A 287 16.28 -13.71 6.37
CA ALA A 287 17.31 -14.59 6.89
C ALA A 287 18.32 -13.84 7.77
N ILE A 288 18.77 -12.64 7.35
CA ILE A 288 19.66 -11.77 8.12
C ILE A 288 19.03 -11.43 9.47
N ASN A 289 17.76 -11.00 9.48
CA ASN A 289 17.06 -10.68 10.72
C ASN A 289 16.89 -11.89 11.64
N ALA A 290 16.65 -13.08 11.08
CA ALA A 290 16.60 -14.32 11.85
C ALA A 290 17.95 -14.63 12.49
N LEU A 291 19.04 -14.51 11.74
CA LEU A 291 20.41 -14.73 12.24
C LEU A 291 20.84 -13.70 13.30
N LYS A 292 20.51 -12.41 13.09
CA LYS A 292 20.77 -11.34 14.07
C LYS A 292 20.04 -11.51 15.39
N SER A 293 18.91 -12.21 15.37
CA SER A 293 18.12 -12.50 16.58
C SER A 293 18.35 -13.90 17.14
N TYR A 294 19.22 -14.68 16.50
CA TYR A 294 19.53 -16.02 16.97
C TYR A 294 20.48 -15.93 18.17
N HIS A 295 20.11 -16.60 19.26
CA HIS A 295 20.71 -16.46 20.60
C HIS A 295 22.15 -16.98 20.73
N LYS A 296 22.72 -17.56 19.67
CA LYS A 296 24.08 -18.11 19.67
C LYS A 296 24.66 -18.13 18.25
N PRO A 297 25.97 -18.37 18.08
CA PRO A 297 26.56 -18.60 16.78
C PRO A 297 26.00 -19.88 16.14
N VAL A 298 25.68 -19.82 14.85
CA VAL A 298 25.32 -21.00 14.05
C VAL A 298 26.59 -21.74 13.64
N THR A 299 26.67 -23.03 13.93
CA THR A 299 27.89 -23.83 13.65
C THR A 299 27.69 -24.92 12.60
N SER A 300 26.44 -25.23 12.23
CA SER A 300 26.15 -26.33 11.30
C SER A 300 24.98 -26.03 10.36
N TYR A 301 24.96 -26.77 9.24
CA TYR A 301 23.85 -26.72 8.28
C TYR A 301 22.51 -27.12 8.89
N GLN A 302 22.49 -28.18 9.72
CA GLN A 302 21.26 -28.67 10.35
C GLN A 302 20.69 -27.62 11.30
N GLU A 303 21.55 -26.93 12.04
CA GLU A 303 21.15 -25.83 12.92
C GLU A 303 20.59 -24.65 12.13
N ALA A 304 21.28 -24.23 11.06
CA ALA A 304 20.79 -23.17 10.18
C ALA A 304 19.38 -23.48 9.64
N CYS A 305 19.11 -24.74 9.27
CA CYS A 305 17.78 -25.15 8.76
C CYS A 305 16.67 -25.14 9.82
N LYS A 306 17.01 -25.21 11.11
CA LYS A 306 16.03 -25.14 12.20
C LYS A 306 15.60 -23.71 12.49
N ILE A 307 16.34 -22.72 12.02
CA ILE A 307 16.01 -21.30 12.22
C ILE A 307 14.80 -20.92 11.36
N PRO A 308 13.70 -20.43 11.96
CA PRO A 308 12.53 -19.99 11.21
C PRO A 308 12.88 -18.93 10.15
N GLY A 309 12.47 -19.17 8.91
CA GLY A 309 12.75 -18.28 7.78
C GLY A 309 14.02 -18.61 7.00
N ILE A 310 14.83 -19.59 7.45
CA ILE A 310 16.01 -20.08 6.72
C ILE A 310 15.67 -21.43 6.07
N GLY A 311 15.65 -21.45 4.73
CA GLY A 311 15.45 -22.68 3.96
C GLY A 311 16.77 -23.33 3.52
N LYS A 312 16.70 -24.53 2.94
CA LYS A 312 17.85 -25.33 2.48
C LYS A 312 18.90 -24.52 1.69
N ARG A 313 18.47 -23.75 0.69
CA ARG A 313 19.35 -22.92 -0.15
C ARG A 313 20.05 -21.77 0.58
N MET A 314 19.46 -21.30 1.68
CA MET A 314 20.06 -20.27 2.51
C MET A 314 21.03 -20.92 3.50
N ALA A 315 20.64 -22.04 4.11
CA ALA A 315 21.53 -22.85 4.94
C ALA A 315 22.79 -23.32 4.20
N GLU A 316 22.70 -23.68 2.93
CA GLU A 316 23.87 -23.99 2.07
C GLU A 316 24.85 -22.81 1.99
N LYS A 317 24.34 -21.57 1.90
CA LYS A 317 25.20 -20.36 1.85
C LYS A 317 25.80 -20.04 3.20
N ILE A 318 25.04 -20.27 4.26
CA ILE A 318 25.53 -20.12 5.63
C ILE A 318 26.67 -21.10 5.87
N LEU A 319 26.51 -22.37 5.48
CA LEU A 319 27.56 -23.37 5.57
C LEU A 319 28.80 -22.98 4.75
N GLU A 320 28.62 -22.52 3.51
CA GLU A 320 29.74 -22.04 2.67
C GLU A 320 30.52 -20.91 3.35
N ILE A 321 29.83 -19.96 3.99
CA ILE A 321 30.46 -18.87 4.75
C ILE A 321 31.18 -19.40 5.99
N LEU A 322 30.61 -20.39 6.69
CA LEU A 322 31.22 -20.99 7.87
C LEU A 322 32.51 -21.76 7.52
N GLU A 323 32.51 -22.49 6.41
CA GLU A 323 33.64 -23.30 5.97
C GLU A 323 34.78 -22.47 5.36
N SER A 324 34.44 -21.45 4.57
CA SER A 324 35.42 -20.68 3.77
C SER A 324 35.66 -19.25 4.26
N GLY A 325 34.82 -18.72 5.15
CA GLY A 325 34.79 -17.30 5.50
C GLY A 325 34.26 -16.39 4.38
N HIS A 326 33.84 -16.96 3.25
CA HIS A 326 33.48 -16.23 2.04
C HIS A 326 32.21 -16.78 1.40
N LEU A 327 31.63 -16.01 0.49
CA LEU A 327 30.47 -16.43 -0.30
C LEU A 327 30.78 -16.18 -1.77
N ARG A 328 30.99 -17.24 -2.56
CA ARG A 328 31.35 -17.17 -4.00
C ARG A 328 30.39 -16.36 -4.84
N LYS A 329 29.13 -16.25 -4.39
CA LYS A 329 28.13 -15.45 -5.09
C LYS A 329 28.46 -13.94 -5.08
N LEU A 330 29.22 -13.47 -4.10
CA LEU A 330 29.67 -12.08 -4.01
C LEU A 330 30.64 -11.73 -5.14
N ASP A 331 31.47 -12.68 -5.56
CA ASP A 331 32.45 -12.47 -6.64
C ASP A 331 31.78 -12.30 -8.02
N HIS A 332 30.52 -12.74 -8.12
CA HIS A 332 29.71 -12.69 -9.34
C HIS A 332 28.62 -11.62 -9.27
N ILE A 333 28.80 -10.59 -8.44
CA ILE A 333 27.94 -9.40 -8.46
C ILE A 333 28.19 -8.65 -9.76
N SER A 334 27.11 -8.21 -10.42
CA SER A 334 27.22 -7.48 -11.67
C SER A 334 27.90 -6.13 -11.45
N GLU A 335 28.78 -5.75 -12.38
CA GLU A 335 29.43 -4.42 -12.45
C GLU A 335 28.43 -3.26 -12.54
N SER A 336 27.17 -3.54 -12.90
CA SER A 336 26.10 -2.54 -12.87
C SER A 336 25.71 -2.13 -11.44
N VAL A 337 25.93 -2.97 -10.43
CA VAL A 337 25.43 -2.75 -9.06
C VAL A 337 25.98 -1.47 -8.44
N PRO A 338 27.30 -1.20 -8.44
CA PRO A 338 27.83 0.05 -7.89
C PRO A 338 27.23 1.31 -8.56
N VAL A 339 27.04 1.28 -9.87
CA VAL A 339 26.47 2.43 -10.62
C VAL A 339 24.98 2.60 -10.30
N LEU A 340 24.23 1.50 -10.28
CA LEU A 340 22.81 1.52 -9.93
C LEU A 340 22.61 1.98 -8.48
N GLU A 341 23.53 1.63 -7.57
CA GLU A 341 23.52 2.10 -6.18
C GLU A 341 23.80 3.60 -6.11
N LEU A 342 24.85 4.06 -6.79
CA LEU A 342 25.22 5.48 -6.90
C LEU A 342 24.01 6.32 -7.32
N PHE A 343 23.28 5.85 -8.34
CA PHE A 343 22.09 6.53 -8.85
C PHE A 343 20.87 6.40 -7.94
N SER A 344 20.66 5.24 -7.30
CA SER A 344 19.53 5.03 -6.39
C SER A 344 19.64 5.84 -5.09
N ASN A 345 20.84 6.30 -4.76
CA ASN A 345 21.09 7.19 -3.63
C ASN A 345 20.70 8.65 -3.91
N ILE A 346 20.43 9.03 -5.17
CA ILE A 346 19.90 10.36 -5.48
C ILE A 346 18.45 10.41 -4.98
N TRP A 347 18.14 11.33 -4.07
CA TRP A 347 16.76 11.50 -3.59
C TRP A 347 15.79 11.78 -4.75
N GLY A 348 14.70 11.02 -4.81
CA GLY A 348 13.75 11.05 -5.94
C GLY A 348 14.11 10.12 -7.12
N ALA A 349 15.23 9.39 -7.05
CA ALA A 349 15.62 8.37 -8.04
C ALA A 349 15.55 6.96 -7.44
N GLY A 350 14.45 6.26 -7.69
CA GLY A 350 14.35 4.85 -7.32
C GLY A 350 15.03 3.91 -8.33
N VAL A 351 14.99 2.61 -8.06
CA VAL A 351 15.57 1.55 -8.90
C VAL A 351 15.23 1.69 -10.38
N LYS A 352 13.98 2.02 -10.73
CA LYS A 352 13.56 2.18 -12.13
C LYS A 352 14.30 3.34 -12.82
N THR A 353 14.42 4.47 -12.13
CA THR A 353 15.15 5.64 -12.63
C THR A 353 16.63 5.33 -12.78
N ALA A 354 17.24 4.70 -11.77
CA ALA A 354 18.63 4.27 -11.82
C ALA A 354 18.91 3.31 -12.99
N GLN A 355 18.04 2.33 -13.22
CA GLN A 355 18.15 1.41 -14.35
C GLN A 355 18.01 2.11 -15.70
N MET A 356 17.05 3.04 -15.82
CA MET A 356 16.87 3.84 -17.02
C MET A 356 18.14 4.65 -17.34
N TRP A 357 18.71 5.35 -16.36
CA TRP A 357 19.96 6.09 -16.51
C TRP A 357 21.13 5.19 -16.89
N TYR A 358 21.23 4.02 -16.27
CA TYR A 358 22.26 3.04 -16.63
C TYR A 358 22.12 2.57 -18.08
N GLN A 359 20.89 2.30 -18.55
CA GLN A 359 20.61 1.92 -19.95
C GLN A 359 20.90 3.04 -20.94
N GLN A 360 20.74 4.30 -20.53
CA GLN A 360 21.14 5.49 -21.30
C GLN A 360 22.66 5.69 -21.36
N GLY A 361 23.44 4.82 -20.69
CA GLY A 361 24.90 4.87 -20.70
C GLY A 361 25.51 5.76 -19.62
N PHE A 362 24.72 6.32 -18.70
CA PHE A 362 25.25 7.10 -17.59
C PHE A 362 25.98 6.18 -16.60
N ARG A 363 27.13 6.62 -16.10
CA ARG A 363 27.94 5.87 -15.12
C ARG A 363 28.32 6.70 -13.89
N THR A 364 28.25 8.02 -13.99
CA THR A 364 28.71 8.96 -12.95
C THR A 364 27.62 9.96 -12.57
N LEU A 365 27.77 10.64 -11.42
CA LEU A 365 26.87 11.74 -11.04
C LEU A 365 27.00 12.93 -12.01
N ASP A 366 28.16 13.12 -12.63
CA ASP A 366 28.38 14.19 -13.61
C ASP A 366 27.64 13.94 -14.93
N ASP A 367 27.51 12.67 -15.34
CA ASP A 367 26.63 12.31 -16.45
C ASP A 367 25.18 12.73 -16.18
N ILE A 368 24.70 12.48 -14.96
CA ILE A 368 23.35 12.86 -14.54
C ILE A 368 23.20 14.38 -14.53
N ARG A 369 24.18 15.10 -13.97
CA ARG A 369 24.14 16.56 -13.87
C ARG A 369 24.11 17.25 -15.24
N SER A 370 24.83 16.71 -16.22
CA SER A 370 25.03 17.34 -17.52
C SER A 370 24.00 16.92 -18.59
N ARG A 371 23.50 15.68 -18.54
CA ARG A 371 22.77 15.07 -19.66
C ARG A 371 21.39 14.53 -19.29
N ALA A 372 21.09 14.28 -18.02
CA ALA A 372 19.81 13.70 -17.62
C ALA A 372 18.71 14.76 -17.51
N ALA A 373 17.51 14.43 -17.95
CA ALA A 373 16.32 15.20 -17.63
C ALA A 373 15.85 14.85 -16.21
N LEU A 374 15.95 15.82 -15.29
CA LEU A 374 15.65 15.63 -13.86
C LEU A 374 14.31 16.25 -13.48
N THR A 375 13.59 15.59 -12.57
CA THR A 375 12.49 16.25 -11.85
C THR A 375 13.05 17.27 -10.85
N SER A 376 12.21 18.19 -10.38
CA SER A 376 12.62 19.15 -9.33
C SER A 376 13.15 18.45 -8.07
N GLN A 377 12.52 17.34 -7.68
CA GLN A 377 12.97 16.51 -6.56
C GLN A 377 14.36 15.91 -6.80
N GLN A 378 14.59 15.35 -7.99
CA GLN A 378 15.88 14.75 -8.36
C GLN A 378 17.00 15.79 -8.47
N ALA A 379 16.69 16.99 -8.95
CA ALA A 379 17.64 18.09 -8.99
C ALA A 379 18.10 18.48 -7.57
N VAL A 380 17.18 18.56 -6.61
CA VAL A 380 17.51 18.77 -5.19
C VAL A 380 18.32 17.59 -4.63
N GLY A 381 17.90 16.36 -4.92
CA GLY A 381 18.59 15.14 -4.49
C GLY A 381 20.01 15.04 -5.03
N LEU A 382 20.26 15.52 -6.24
CA LEU A 382 21.60 15.55 -6.84
C LEU A 382 22.45 16.70 -6.26
N LYS A 383 21.82 17.86 -5.98
CA LYS A 383 22.50 19.02 -5.38
C LYS A 383 23.01 18.70 -3.97
N HIS A 384 22.20 18.02 -3.17
CA HIS A 384 22.48 17.67 -1.76
C HIS A 384 22.85 16.19 -1.58
N TYR A 385 23.44 15.58 -2.61
CA TYR A 385 23.71 14.14 -2.62
C TYR A 385 24.57 13.67 -1.45
N ALA A 386 25.66 14.39 -1.15
CA ALA A 386 26.56 14.06 -0.05
C ALA A 386 25.86 14.23 1.30
N ASP A 387 25.20 15.37 1.51
CA ASP A 387 24.47 15.71 2.75
C ASP A 387 23.40 14.64 3.07
N PHE A 388 22.64 14.19 2.07
CA PHE A 388 21.60 13.17 2.28
C PHE A 388 22.13 11.76 2.51
N LEU A 389 23.39 11.49 2.17
CA LEU A 389 24.04 10.22 2.51
C LEU A 389 24.63 10.23 3.92
N GLU A 390 24.92 11.41 4.45
CA GLU A 390 25.43 11.56 5.80
C GLU A 390 24.38 11.18 6.84
N ARG A 391 24.82 10.48 7.89
CA ARG A 391 23.96 10.02 8.97
C ARG A 391 23.89 11.10 10.04
N MET A 392 22.74 11.75 10.21
CA MET A 392 22.60 12.77 11.26
C MET A 392 22.63 12.15 12.67
N PRO A 393 23.34 12.77 13.63
CA PRO A 393 23.28 12.37 15.03
C PRO A 393 21.90 12.65 15.61
N ARG A 394 21.56 11.92 16.68
CA ARG A 394 20.27 12.05 17.36
C ARG A 394 19.98 13.48 17.86
N ARG A 395 21.02 14.22 18.26
CA ARG A 395 20.90 15.63 18.67
C ARG A 395 20.33 16.51 17.56
N GLU A 396 20.88 16.40 16.35
CA GLU A 396 20.42 17.16 15.19
C GLU A 396 18.96 16.84 14.85
N ALA A 397 18.58 15.56 14.90
CA ALA A 397 17.19 15.16 14.71
C ALA A 397 16.22 15.78 15.73
N ALA A 398 16.67 15.97 16.98
CA ALA A 398 15.91 16.65 18.02
C ALA A 398 15.77 18.15 17.75
N GLU A 399 16.83 18.80 17.25
CA GLU A 399 16.82 20.22 16.87
C GLU A 399 15.87 20.48 15.67
N ILE A 400 15.80 19.55 14.72
CA ILE A 400 14.84 19.59 13.60
C ILE A 400 13.40 19.45 14.11
N GLU A 401 13.11 18.45 14.96
CA GLU A 401 11.78 18.31 15.59
C GLU A 401 11.39 19.57 16.35
N GLN A 402 12.32 20.12 17.14
CA GLN A 402 12.11 21.32 17.93
C GLN A 402 11.69 22.49 17.02
N THR A 403 12.36 22.65 15.89
CA THR A 403 12.07 23.71 14.90
C THR A 403 10.67 23.55 14.32
N VAL A 404 10.30 22.33 13.90
CA VAL A 404 8.96 22.03 13.38
C VAL A 404 7.89 22.30 14.44
N ARG A 405 8.13 21.88 15.69
CA ARG A 405 7.20 22.07 16.81
C ARG A 405 6.99 23.54 17.15
N GLN A 406 8.04 24.36 17.15
CA GLN A 406 7.89 25.81 17.38
C GLN A 406 7.09 26.49 16.28
N ALA A 407 7.36 26.15 15.01
CA ALA A 407 6.59 26.67 13.89
C ALA A 407 5.10 26.24 13.93
N ALA A 408 4.83 25.00 14.34
CA ALA A 408 3.47 24.49 14.50
C ALA A 408 2.73 25.22 15.64
N LEU A 409 3.35 25.38 16.80
CA LEU A 409 2.76 26.09 17.94
C LEU A 409 2.49 27.57 17.64
N ALA A 410 3.40 28.23 16.92
CA ALA A 410 3.21 29.61 16.47
C ALA A 410 2.05 29.74 15.45
N LEU A 411 1.81 28.72 14.64
CA LEU A 411 0.72 28.69 13.68
C LEU A 411 -0.64 28.51 14.34
N LYS A 412 -0.75 27.54 15.27
CA LYS A 412 -1.97 27.27 16.03
C LYS A 412 -1.61 26.72 17.41
N PRO A 413 -1.94 27.43 18.50
CA PRO A 413 -1.83 26.91 19.85
C PRO A 413 -2.60 25.60 19.98
N GLY A 414 -2.02 24.61 20.67
CA GLY A 414 -2.62 23.29 20.88
C GLY A 414 -2.21 22.22 19.86
N LEU A 415 -1.49 22.58 18.79
CA LEU A 415 -0.85 21.57 17.93
C LEU A 415 0.21 20.78 18.70
N VAL A 416 0.22 19.47 18.48
CA VAL A 416 1.17 18.51 19.07
C VAL A 416 2.06 17.97 17.96
N CYS A 417 3.37 18.05 18.17
CA CYS A 417 4.38 17.48 17.27
C CYS A 417 5.15 16.37 17.97
N VAL A 418 5.35 15.24 17.28
CA VAL A 418 6.06 14.07 17.83
C VAL A 418 7.01 13.51 16.79
N ALA A 419 8.31 13.48 17.10
CA ALA A 419 9.28 12.77 16.29
C ALA A 419 8.99 11.26 16.28
N CYS A 420 8.93 10.70 15.08
CA CYS A 420 8.56 9.34 14.77
C CYS A 420 9.78 8.59 14.19
N GLY A 421 9.55 7.61 13.31
CA GLY A 421 10.64 7.03 12.53
C GLY A 421 11.71 6.32 13.35
N SER A 422 12.94 6.37 12.82
CA SER A 422 14.12 5.79 13.48
C SER A 422 14.48 6.50 14.79
N TYR A 423 14.19 7.80 14.87
CA TYR A 423 14.35 8.59 16.09
C TYR A 423 13.50 7.99 17.22
N ARG A 424 12.19 7.80 17.04
CA ARG A 424 11.32 7.22 18.08
C ARG A 424 11.72 5.80 18.49
N ARG A 425 12.32 5.02 17.58
CA ARG A 425 12.85 3.67 17.87
C ARG A 425 14.21 3.66 18.60
N GLY A 426 14.74 4.81 19.00
CA GLY A 426 15.97 4.88 19.80
C GLY A 426 17.28 4.72 19.01
N LYS A 427 17.28 4.85 17.67
CA LYS A 427 18.54 4.78 16.91
C LYS A 427 19.48 5.93 17.28
N ALA A 428 20.78 5.63 17.37
CA ALA A 428 21.83 6.61 17.68
C ALA A 428 22.04 7.66 16.58
N THR A 429 21.82 7.27 15.33
CA THR A 429 21.81 8.16 14.16
C THR A 429 20.49 8.03 13.41
N CYS A 430 20.11 9.06 12.67
CA CYS A 430 18.93 9.13 11.80
C CYS A 430 19.36 9.44 10.36
N GLY A 431 18.48 9.21 9.39
CA GLY A 431 18.76 9.50 7.96
C GLY A 431 17.82 10.56 7.44
N ASP A 432 16.64 10.59 8.03
CA ASP A 432 15.60 11.59 7.94
C ASP A 432 14.97 11.77 9.33
N VAL A 433 14.16 12.82 9.46
CA VAL A 433 13.34 13.09 10.64
C VAL A 433 11.88 13.04 10.24
N ASP A 434 11.18 12.03 10.75
CA ASP A 434 9.72 11.93 10.62
C ASP A 434 9.07 12.71 11.77
N VAL A 435 8.22 13.70 11.48
CA VAL A 435 7.46 14.43 12.51
C VAL A 435 5.97 14.26 12.25
N LEU A 436 5.27 13.65 13.21
CA LEU A 436 3.81 13.61 13.23
C LEU A 436 3.30 14.92 13.82
N VAL A 437 2.31 15.55 13.15
CA VAL A 437 1.63 16.76 13.64
C VAL A 437 0.15 16.45 13.80
N THR A 438 -0.41 16.73 14.97
CA THR A 438 -1.83 16.47 15.31
C THR A 438 -2.38 17.52 16.26
N HIS A 439 -3.67 17.42 16.61
CA HIS A 439 -4.33 18.25 17.62
C HIS A 439 -5.37 17.41 18.39
N PRO A 440 -5.49 17.55 19.71
CA PRO A 440 -6.38 16.72 20.52
C PRO A 440 -7.86 17.15 20.53
N ASP A 441 -8.28 18.09 19.68
CA ASP A 441 -9.64 18.66 19.73
C ASP A 441 -10.69 17.83 18.97
N GLY A 442 -10.27 16.74 18.31
CA GLY A 442 -11.12 15.92 17.46
C GLY A 442 -11.61 16.63 16.19
N GLN A 443 -11.07 17.81 15.86
CA GLN A 443 -11.49 18.58 14.70
C GLN A 443 -10.58 18.36 13.49
N SER A 444 -11.07 18.74 12.31
CA SER A 444 -10.26 18.74 11.10
C SER A 444 -9.32 19.95 11.06
N HIS A 445 -8.02 19.69 10.87
CA HIS A 445 -6.99 20.73 10.69
C HIS A 445 -6.47 20.77 9.25
N ARG A 446 -7.36 20.52 8.29
CA ARG A 446 -7.01 20.53 6.86
C ARG A 446 -6.33 21.84 6.49
N GLY A 447 -5.18 21.73 5.80
CA GLY A 447 -4.39 22.88 5.35
C GLY A 447 -3.31 23.35 6.32
N VAL A 448 -3.24 22.80 7.55
CA VAL A 448 -2.15 23.11 8.49
C VAL A 448 -0.78 22.78 7.89
N PHE A 449 -0.64 21.66 7.17
CA PHE A 449 0.63 21.27 6.55
C PHE A 449 1.21 22.35 5.62
N ASN A 450 0.40 22.91 4.71
CA ASN A 450 0.87 23.94 3.78
C ASN A 450 1.27 25.21 4.52
N LYS A 451 0.45 25.65 5.49
CA LYS A 451 0.75 26.85 6.30
C LYS A 451 2.02 26.68 7.13
N LEU A 452 2.23 25.49 7.69
CA LEU A 452 3.45 25.13 8.43
C LEU A 452 4.67 25.18 7.51
N LEU A 453 4.57 24.56 6.33
CA LEU A 453 5.63 24.57 5.33
C LEU A 453 5.97 25.99 4.86
N ASP A 454 4.97 26.83 4.61
CA ASP A 454 5.15 28.24 4.22
C ASP A 454 5.74 29.08 5.37
N SER A 455 5.44 28.73 6.63
CA SER A 455 6.10 29.34 7.79
C SER A 455 7.57 28.99 7.85
N LEU A 456 7.91 27.71 7.69
CA LEU A 456 9.30 27.24 7.71
C LEU A 456 10.10 27.84 6.56
N ARG A 457 9.55 27.89 5.34
CA ARG A 457 10.20 28.53 4.18
C ARG A 457 10.52 30.02 4.40
N ARG A 458 9.68 30.72 5.17
CA ARG A 458 9.91 32.14 5.47
C ARG A 458 11.02 32.35 6.51
N SER A 459 11.34 31.34 7.31
CA SER A 459 12.44 31.41 8.27
C SER A 459 13.83 31.10 7.69
N GLY A 460 13.90 30.65 6.44
CA GLY A 460 15.12 30.17 5.78
C GLY A 460 15.01 28.70 5.44
#